data_AF-Q01180-F1
#
_entry.id   AF-Q01180-F1
#
_cell.length_a   1.000
_cell.length_b   1.000
_cell.length_c   1.000
_cell.angle_alpha   90.00
_cell.angle_beta   90.00
_cell.angle_gamma   90.00
#
_symmetry.space_group_name_H-M   'P 1'
#
loop_
_entity.id
_entity.type
_entity.pdbx_description
1 polymer ?
#
loop_
_entity_poly.entity_id
_entity_poly.type
_entity_poly.pdbx_seq_one_letter_code
_entity_poly.pdbx_strand_id
1 'polypeptide(L)'
;MLDETGKALDLFFNPRNAGPLEAADAVGTAGSLEVGDAIRLMLRIEAGRVAEARFLAFGGAHAIACGSALTVLVTGLDLAAARAVTPEEIEAAVGGLPAPRRPAAARAWSALQIALAAYEGRTFVAPEPAPVPAPAAAPVRLLAPKHDSQPRIVRDVPLAPAEEARLIAEVIESVRPRLRADGGDVTLVAVEGSKVRVHLTGACSGCQLAALTLGGLQKRLADTLGRPIRVIPEEKRPLVSIAGAR
;
A
#
# COMPACT_ATOMS: atom_id res chain seq x y z
N MET A 1 -15.66 4.18 17.25
CA MET A 1 -14.76 4.92 18.16
C MET A 1 -13.75 3.88 18.61
N LEU A 2 -12.51 3.92 18.10
CA LEU A 2 -11.50 2.92 18.43
C LEU A 2 -11.10 3.16 19.90
N ASP A 3 -11.50 2.25 20.76
CA ASP A 3 -11.20 2.11 22.18
C ASP A 3 -9.75 1.63 22.41
N GLU A 4 -8.81 2.14 21.61
CA GLU A 4 -7.39 1.84 21.78
C GLU A 4 -6.81 2.75 22.87
N THR A 5 -6.35 2.14 23.96
CA THR A 5 -5.77 2.84 25.11
C THR A 5 -4.72 3.86 24.63
N GLY A 6 -4.78 5.10 25.13
CA GLY A 6 -3.93 6.20 24.64
C GLY A 6 -2.42 5.90 24.60
N LYS A 7 -1.95 4.97 25.44
CA LYS A 7 -0.56 4.47 25.42
C LYS A 7 -0.23 3.66 24.17
N ALA A 8 -1.09 2.73 23.74
CA ALA A 8 -0.87 1.90 22.56
C ALA A 8 -0.83 2.76 21.29
N LEU A 9 -1.76 3.71 21.17
CA LEU A 9 -1.79 4.67 20.06
C LEU A 9 -0.53 5.54 20.04
N ASP A 10 -0.10 6.05 21.19
CA ASP A 10 1.12 6.85 21.27
C ASP A 10 2.38 6.03 20.93
N LEU A 11 2.50 4.78 21.39
CA LEU A 11 3.60 3.88 21.02
C LEU A 11 3.56 3.48 19.54
N PHE A 12 2.39 3.50 18.91
CA PHE A 12 2.25 3.28 17.48
C PHE A 12 2.66 4.52 16.66
N PHE A 13 2.16 5.71 16.99
CA PHE A 13 2.46 6.94 16.25
C PHE A 13 3.87 7.48 16.54
N ASN A 14 4.38 7.25 17.75
CA ASN A 14 5.68 7.70 18.22
C ASN A 14 6.49 6.51 18.75
N PRO A 15 6.89 5.52 17.95
CA PRO A 15 7.58 4.33 18.46
C PRO A 15 8.96 4.67 19.02
N ARG A 16 9.34 4.00 20.10
CA ARG A 16 10.60 4.18 20.83
C ARG A 16 11.59 3.14 20.34
N ASN A 17 12.81 3.57 20.03
CA ASN A 17 13.89 2.69 19.58
C ASN A 17 13.57 1.85 18.33
N ALA A 18 12.70 2.36 17.44
CA ALA A 18 12.45 1.74 16.15
C ALA A 18 13.68 1.90 15.23
N GLY A 19 14.00 0.85 14.48
CA GLY A 19 15.08 0.86 13.50
C GLY A 19 16.13 -0.23 13.74
N PRO A 20 17.10 -0.36 12.82
CA PRO A 20 18.17 -1.33 12.95
C PRO A 20 19.17 -0.95 14.06
N LEU A 21 19.84 -1.97 14.60
CA LEU A 21 21.02 -1.84 15.46
C LEU A 21 22.16 -2.63 14.80
N GLU A 22 23.18 -1.93 14.29
CA GLU A 22 24.23 -2.54 13.45
C GLU A 22 25.15 -3.49 14.22
N ALA A 23 25.52 -3.13 15.44
CA ALA A 23 26.39 -3.93 16.32
C ALA A 23 25.60 -4.60 17.45
N ALA A 24 24.58 -5.37 17.09
CA ALA A 24 23.78 -6.12 18.05
C ALA A 24 24.47 -7.43 18.45
N ASP A 25 24.65 -7.67 19.74
CA ASP A 25 25.19 -8.91 20.28
C ASP A 25 24.15 -10.04 20.29
N ALA A 26 22.87 -9.68 20.37
CA ALA A 26 21.76 -10.61 20.43
C ALA A 26 20.65 -10.20 19.46
N VAL A 27 20.16 -11.15 18.66
CA VAL A 27 19.09 -10.91 17.68
C VAL A 27 18.06 -12.02 17.75
N GLY A 28 16.79 -11.64 17.88
CA GLY A 28 15.67 -12.58 17.90
C GLY A 28 14.55 -12.13 16.99
N THR A 29 13.99 -13.05 16.21
CA THR A 29 12.87 -12.77 15.31
C THR A 29 11.73 -13.75 15.60
N ALA A 30 10.52 -13.23 15.81
CA ALA A 30 9.32 -14.03 16.03
C ALA A 30 8.22 -13.61 15.06
N GLY A 31 7.42 -14.59 14.60
CA GLY A 31 6.39 -14.40 13.58
C GLY A 31 6.88 -14.73 12.16
N SER A 32 6.14 -14.30 11.14
CA SER A 32 6.44 -14.59 9.73
C SER A 32 6.31 -13.33 8.87
N LEU A 33 7.37 -13.06 8.09
CA LEU A 33 7.34 -12.01 7.07
C LEU A 33 6.39 -12.37 5.92
N GLU A 34 6.22 -13.65 5.62
CA GLU A 34 5.32 -14.11 4.55
C GLU A 34 3.85 -13.80 4.88
N VAL A 35 3.48 -13.92 6.16
CA VAL A 35 2.13 -13.60 6.67
C VAL A 35 1.98 -12.09 6.95
N GLY A 36 3.08 -11.34 6.94
CA GLY A 36 3.09 -9.91 7.25
C GLY A 36 2.96 -9.58 8.74
N ASP A 37 3.32 -10.50 9.62
CA ASP A 37 3.24 -10.30 11.07
C ASP A 37 4.47 -10.89 11.80
N ALA A 38 5.50 -10.07 11.97
CA ALA A 38 6.79 -10.42 12.55
C ALA A 38 7.41 -9.27 13.35
N ILE A 39 8.15 -9.61 14.42
CA ILE A 39 8.94 -8.66 15.21
C ILE A 39 10.38 -9.18 15.27
N ARG A 40 11.34 -8.30 14.95
CA ARG A 40 12.77 -8.53 15.13
C ARG A 40 13.28 -7.60 16.21
N LEU A 41 13.81 -8.18 17.28
CA LEU A 41 14.46 -7.49 18.39
C LEU A 41 15.97 -7.64 18.28
N MET A 42 16.71 -6.55 18.50
CA MET A 42 18.16 -6.48 18.47
C MET A 42 18.65 -5.81 19.74
N LEU A 43 19.58 -6.45 20.45
CA LEU A 43 20.10 -5.97 21.73
C LEU A 43 21.62 -5.83 21.67
N ARG A 44 22.15 -4.73 22.20
CA ARG A 44 23.57 -4.61 22.61
C ARG A 44 23.67 -4.91 24.10
N ILE A 45 24.61 -5.77 24.48
CA ILE A 45 24.78 -6.27 25.84
C ILE A 45 26.16 -5.88 26.34
N GLU A 46 26.20 -5.11 27.44
CA GLU A 46 27.44 -4.65 28.07
C GLU A 46 27.43 -5.05 29.54
N ALA A 47 28.51 -5.68 30.01
CA ALA A 47 28.66 -6.13 31.40
C ALA A 47 27.44 -6.91 31.95
N GLY A 48 26.81 -7.74 31.11
CA GLY A 48 25.64 -8.54 31.48
C GLY A 48 24.32 -7.77 31.58
N ARG A 49 24.24 -6.56 30.99
CA ARG A 49 23.02 -5.73 30.92
C ARG A 49 22.70 -5.34 29.49
N VAL A 50 21.41 -5.14 29.21
CA VAL A 50 20.94 -4.62 27.92
C VAL A 50 21.27 -3.12 27.85
N ALA A 51 22.35 -2.77 27.17
CA ALA A 51 22.80 -1.38 27.01
C ALA A 51 21.94 -0.60 26.01
N GLU A 52 21.50 -1.27 24.94
CA GLU A 52 20.61 -0.70 23.93
C GLU A 52 19.71 -1.80 23.36
N ALA A 53 18.42 -1.51 23.23
CA ALA A 53 17.45 -2.38 22.57
C ALA A 53 16.80 -1.62 21.41
N ARG A 54 16.76 -2.23 20.22
CA ARG A 54 16.02 -1.72 19.06
C ARG A 54 15.15 -2.79 18.45
N PHE A 55 14.12 -2.36 17.72
CA PHE A 55 13.20 -3.28 17.07
C PHE A 55 12.86 -2.87 15.64
N LEU A 56 12.50 -3.88 14.85
CA LEU A 56 11.77 -3.75 13.59
C LEU A 56 10.50 -4.59 13.71
N ALA A 57 9.36 -4.04 13.28
CA ALA A 57 8.09 -4.76 13.28
C ALA A 57 7.44 -4.65 11.90
N PHE A 58 6.91 -5.77 11.43
CA PHE A 58 6.02 -5.87 10.28
C PHE A 58 4.70 -6.41 10.83
N GLY A 59 3.61 -5.67 10.69
CA GLY A 59 2.33 -6.07 11.27
C GLY A 59 1.43 -4.88 11.58
N GLY A 60 0.36 -5.13 12.33
CA GLY A 60 -0.57 -4.08 12.76
C GLY A 60 -0.02 -3.16 13.85
N ALA A 61 -0.79 -2.12 14.19
CA ALA A 61 -0.41 -1.11 15.18
C ALA A 61 0.06 -1.70 16.54
N HIS A 62 -0.61 -2.76 16.99
CA HIS A 62 -0.28 -3.46 18.23
C HIS A 62 1.10 -4.14 18.21
N ALA A 63 1.58 -4.64 17.05
CA ALA A 63 2.91 -5.23 16.95
C ALA A 63 4.00 -4.16 17.11
N ILE A 64 3.79 -2.98 16.50
CA ILE A 64 4.68 -1.82 16.64
C ILE A 64 4.67 -1.32 18.09
N ALA A 65 3.48 -1.19 18.69
CA ALA A 65 3.35 -0.74 20.07
C ALA A 65 4.02 -1.69 21.07
N CYS A 66 3.81 -3.01 20.92
CA CYS A 66 4.45 -4.01 21.78
C CYS A 66 5.98 -4.07 21.57
N GLY A 67 6.46 -3.96 20.34
CA GLY A 67 7.90 -3.87 20.05
C GLY A 67 8.54 -2.64 20.69
N SER A 68 7.88 -1.49 20.57
CA SER A 68 8.31 -0.23 21.20
C SER A 68 8.25 -0.27 22.73
N ALA A 69 7.23 -0.89 23.32
CA ALA A 69 7.13 -1.02 24.77
C ALA A 69 8.23 -1.94 25.31
N LEU A 70 8.46 -3.05 24.61
CA LEU A 70 9.47 -4.03 24.97
C LEU A 70 10.88 -3.44 25.03
N THR A 71 11.30 -2.65 24.03
CA THR A 71 12.63 -2.02 24.03
C THR A 71 12.84 -1.11 25.23
N VAL A 72 11.83 -0.35 25.61
CA VAL A 72 11.86 0.51 26.80
C VAL A 72 11.93 -0.32 28.08
N LEU A 73 11.15 -1.40 28.18
CA LEU A 73 11.11 -2.27 29.35
C LEU A 73 12.45 -2.96 29.63
N VAL A 74 13.14 -3.44 28.59
CA VAL A 74 14.36 -4.25 28.77
C VAL A 74 15.64 -3.44 28.84
N THR A 75 15.66 -2.21 28.31
CA THR A 75 16.88 -1.38 28.32
C THR A 75 17.29 -1.05 29.75
N GLY A 76 18.54 -1.38 30.12
CA GLY A 76 19.11 -1.20 31.46
C GLY A 76 18.96 -2.42 32.39
N LEU A 77 18.08 -3.38 32.06
CA LEU A 77 17.95 -4.61 32.83
C LEU A 77 19.18 -5.50 32.65
N ASP A 78 19.53 -6.26 33.69
CA ASP A 78 20.43 -7.41 33.51
C ASP A 78 19.74 -8.55 32.76
N LEU A 79 20.52 -9.50 32.24
CA LEU A 79 20.00 -10.59 31.42
C LEU A 79 19.00 -11.48 32.17
N ALA A 80 19.14 -11.62 33.50
CA ALA A 80 18.21 -12.40 34.31
C ALA A 80 16.85 -11.70 34.42
N ALA A 81 16.84 -10.39 34.73
CA ALA A 81 15.64 -9.58 34.77
C ALA A 81 14.98 -9.45 33.39
N ALA A 82 15.76 -9.24 32.32
CA ALA A 82 15.24 -9.21 30.96
C ALA A 82 14.57 -10.53 30.58
N ARG A 83 15.16 -11.67 30.95
CA ARG A 83 14.57 -13.01 30.69
C ARG A 83 13.26 -13.24 31.45
N ALA A 84 13.10 -12.61 32.62
CA ALA A 84 11.93 -12.74 33.46
C ALA A 84 10.73 -11.90 32.98
N VAL A 85 10.93 -10.98 32.02
CA VAL A 85 9.84 -10.18 31.44
C VAL A 85 8.74 -11.09 30.88
N THR A 86 7.48 -10.81 31.24
CA THR A 86 6.33 -11.61 30.79
C THR A 86 5.53 -10.93 29.66
N PRO A 87 4.76 -11.68 28.86
CA PRO A 87 3.85 -11.09 27.88
C PRO A 87 2.85 -10.10 28.50
N GLU A 88 2.40 -10.35 29.74
CA GLU A 88 1.44 -9.52 30.47
C GLU A 88 2.05 -8.16 30.85
N GLU A 89 3.35 -8.12 31.17
CA GLU A 89 4.05 -6.86 31.43
C GLU A 89 4.16 -6.01 30.16
N ILE A 90 4.40 -6.63 29.01
CA ILE A 90 4.40 -5.95 27.70
C ILE A 90 2.99 -5.43 27.37
N GLU A 91 1.96 -6.24 27.61
CA GLU A 91 0.55 -5.83 27.47
C GLU A 91 0.20 -4.66 28.39
N ALA A 92 0.63 -4.70 29.66
CA ALA A 92 0.41 -3.62 30.61
C ALA A 92 1.14 -2.34 30.19
N ALA A 93 2.34 -2.44 29.62
CA ALA A 93 3.13 -1.30 29.15
C ALA A 93 2.46 -0.56 27.98
N VAL A 94 1.72 -1.26 27.11
CA VAL A 94 0.91 -0.64 26.05
C VAL A 94 -0.46 -0.15 26.55
N GLY A 95 -0.80 -0.38 27.82
CA GLY A 95 -2.09 0.02 28.41
C GLY A 95 -3.21 -1.00 28.24
N GLY A 96 -2.88 -2.27 28.05
CA GLY A 96 -3.82 -3.36 27.83
C GLY A 96 -4.13 -3.59 26.36
N LEU A 97 -4.50 -4.83 26.03
CA LEU A 97 -4.88 -5.23 24.67
C LEU A 97 -6.25 -5.90 24.66
N PRO A 98 -7.11 -5.63 23.66
CA PRO A 98 -8.31 -6.43 23.48
C PRO A 98 -7.93 -7.89 23.19
N ALA A 99 -8.76 -8.84 23.63
CA ALA A 99 -8.48 -10.27 23.55
C ALA A 99 -7.91 -10.78 22.20
N PRO A 100 -8.45 -10.41 21.02
CA PRO A 100 -7.90 -10.87 19.74
C PRO A 100 -6.52 -10.28 19.39
N ARG A 101 -6.03 -9.29 20.14
CA ARG A 101 -4.75 -8.59 19.88
C ARG A 101 -3.64 -8.96 20.85
N ARG A 102 -3.93 -9.70 21.94
CA ARG A 102 -2.92 -10.23 22.88
C ARG A 102 -1.77 -11.02 22.23
N PRO A 103 -1.96 -11.74 21.10
CA PRO A 103 -0.84 -12.40 20.41
C PRO A 103 0.31 -11.45 20.03
N ALA A 104 0.07 -10.15 19.88
CA ALA A 104 1.14 -9.17 19.61
C ALA A 104 2.16 -9.08 20.76
N ALA A 105 1.70 -9.09 22.01
CA ALA A 105 2.58 -9.07 23.19
C ALA A 105 3.36 -10.39 23.32
N ALA A 106 2.69 -11.53 23.10
CA ALA A 106 3.33 -12.85 23.11
C ALA A 106 4.42 -12.99 22.02
N ARG A 107 4.20 -12.38 20.85
CA ARG A 107 5.21 -12.34 19.78
C ARG A 107 6.41 -11.48 20.14
N ALA A 108 6.19 -10.29 20.73
CA ALA A 108 7.28 -9.43 21.19
C ALA A 108 8.12 -10.16 22.26
N TRP A 109 7.47 -10.78 23.25
CA TRP A 109 8.13 -11.65 24.23
C TRP A 109 8.90 -12.80 23.58
N SER A 110 8.33 -13.46 22.58
CA SER A 110 9.02 -14.53 21.86
C SER A 110 10.29 -14.04 21.17
N ALA A 111 10.26 -12.85 20.56
CA ALA A 111 11.45 -12.24 19.96
C ALA A 111 12.53 -11.97 21.01
N LEU A 112 12.16 -11.54 22.22
CA LEU A 112 13.09 -11.38 23.35
C LEU A 112 13.72 -12.71 23.76
N GLN A 113 12.92 -13.75 23.97
CA GLN A 113 13.45 -15.05 24.40
C GLN A 113 14.37 -15.67 23.36
N ILE A 114 14.05 -15.53 22.06
CA ILE A 114 14.92 -15.96 20.97
C ILE A 114 16.24 -15.18 20.99
N ALA A 115 16.20 -13.84 21.15
CA ALA A 115 17.40 -13.01 21.20
C ALA A 115 18.32 -13.43 22.37
N LEU A 116 17.75 -13.53 23.57
CA LEU A 116 18.51 -13.88 24.78
C LEU A 116 19.02 -15.33 24.74
N ALA A 117 18.28 -16.27 24.14
CA ALA A 117 18.76 -17.63 23.94
C ALA A 117 19.93 -17.66 22.95
N ALA A 118 19.82 -16.95 21.83
CA ALA A 118 20.87 -16.86 20.82
C ALA A 118 22.16 -16.29 21.39
N TYR A 119 22.08 -15.26 22.24
CA TYR A 119 23.24 -14.69 22.94
C TYR A 119 23.99 -15.71 23.82
N GLU A 120 23.26 -16.64 24.42
CA GLU A 120 23.82 -17.71 25.27
C GLU A 120 24.20 -18.98 24.49
N GLY A 121 24.16 -18.95 23.15
CA GLY A 121 24.43 -20.11 22.31
C GLY A 121 23.35 -21.20 22.38
N ARG A 122 22.13 -20.84 22.79
CA ARG A 122 20.97 -21.73 22.88
C ARG A 122 19.93 -21.38 21.81
N THR A 123 19.05 -22.33 21.53
CA THR A 123 17.87 -22.09 20.71
C THR A 123 16.63 -22.03 21.58
N PHE A 124 15.70 -21.13 21.24
CA PHE A 124 14.39 -21.05 21.85
C PHE A 124 13.34 -21.21 20.76
N VAL A 125 12.48 -22.21 20.90
CA VAL A 125 11.33 -22.40 20.02
C VAL A 125 10.15 -21.69 20.65
N ALA A 126 9.73 -20.59 20.04
CA ALA A 126 8.57 -19.86 20.50
C ALA A 126 7.32 -20.75 20.39
N PRO A 127 6.39 -20.68 21.37
CA PRO A 127 5.11 -21.34 21.23
C PRO A 127 4.40 -20.76 19.99
N GLU A 128 3.92 -21.63 19.12
CA GLU A 128 3.12 -21.21 17.97
C GLU A 128 1.87 -20.50 18.51
N PRO A 129 1.53 -19.29 18.02
CA PRO A 129 0.32 -18.63 18.47
C PRO A 129 -0.86 -19.56 18.16
N ALA A 130 -1.72 -19.77 19.15
CA ALA A 130 -3.00 -20.44 18.89
C ALA A 130 -3.66 -19.74 17.70
N PRO A 131 -4.21 -20.50 16.74
CA PRO A 131 -4.86 -19.91 15.58
C PRO A 131 -5.88 -18.89 16.11
N VAL A 132 -5.73 -17.63 15.68
CA VAL A 132 -6.69 -16.60 16.06
C VAL A 132 -8.05 -17.15 15.65
N PRO A 133 -9.00 -17.33 16.59
CA PRO A 133 -10.30 -17.87 16.24
C PRO A 133 -10.82 -16.99 15.12
N ALA A 134 -11.07 -17.61 13.96
CA ALA A 134 -11.65 -16.90 12.83
C ALA A 134 -12.85 -16.12 13.39
N PRO A 135 -12.96 -14.81 13.12
CA PRO A 135 -14.08 -14.04 13.65
C PRO A 135 -15.33 -14.85 13.34
N ALA A 136 -16.11 -15.16 14.37
CA ALA A 136 -17.33 -15.95 14.22
C ALA A 136 -18.07 -15.34 13.03
N ALA A 137 -18.18 -16.10 11.95
CA ALA A 137 -18.60 -15.57 10.67
C ALA A 137 -20.07 -15.15 10.80
N ALA A 138 -20.30 -13.92 11.29
CA ALA A 138 -21.54 -13.24 11.05
C ALA A 138 -21.68 -13.22 9.53
N PRO A 139 -22.79 -13.73 8.98
CA PRO A 139 -22.96 -13.78 7.53
C PRO A 139 -22.76 -12.36 7.00
N VAL A 140 -21.66 -12.14 6.29
CA VAL A 140 -21.41 -10.86 5.62
C VAL A 140 -22.50 -10.75 4.58
N ARG A 141 -23.50 -9.92 4.86
CA ARG A 141 -24.54 -9.62 3.88
C ARG A 141 -23.90 -8.75 2.82
N LEU A 142 -23.47 -9.36 1.73
CA LEU A 142 -23.07 -8.65 0.53
C LEU A 142 -24.23 -7.72 0.16
N LEU A 143 -24.03 -6.43 0.39
CA LEU A 143 -24.97 -5.43 -0.10
C LEU A 143 -24.88 -5.48 -1.62
N ALA A 144 -26.02 -5.59 -2.28
CA ALA A 144 -26.08 -5.41 -3.72
C ALA A 144 -25.35 -4.11 -4.06
N PRO A 145 -24.45 -4.11 -5.07
CA PRO A 145 -23.78 -2.88 -5.47
C PRO A 145 -24.86 -1.84 -5.78
N LYS A 146 -24.71 -0.63 -5.24
CA LYS A 146 -25.70 0.45 -5.40
C LYS A 146 -25.90 0.85 -6.87
N HIS A 147 -25.04 0.38 -7.76
CA HIS A 147 -25.06 0.62 -9.19
C HIS A 147 -24.85 -0.71 -9.90
N ASP A 148 -25.46 -0.85 -11.07
CA ASP A 148 -25.27 -2.00 -11.95
C ASP A 148 -23.85 -1.96 -12.57
N SER A 149 -22.86 -2.30 -11.74
CA SER A 149 -21.46 -2.43 -12.12
C SER A 149 -21.24 -3.74 -12.87
N GLN A 150 -21.89 -3.90 -14.02
CA GLN A 150 -21.52 -4.99 -14.93
C GLN A 150 -20.11 -4.68 -15.45
N PRO A 151 -19.16 -5.63 -15.36
CA PRO A 151 -17.89 -5.46 -16.05
C PRO A 151 -18.21 -5.19 -17.52
N ARG A 152 -17.77 -4.05 -18.05
CA ARG A 152 -18.02 -3.69 -19.45
C ARG A 152 -17.49 -4.82 -20.31
N ILE A 153 -18.38 -5.43 -21.10
CA ILE A 153 -18.06 -6.54 -21.99
C ILE A 153 -16.90 -6.10 -22.87
N VAL A 154 -15.74 -6.72 -22.66
CA VAL A 154 -14.63 -6.61 -23.59
C VAL A 154 -15.02 -7.47 -24.80
N ARG A 155 -14.92 -6.95 -26.02
CA ARG A 155 -15.10 -7.78 -27.22
C ARG A 155 -14.11 -8.95 -27.16
N ASP A 156 -14.61 -10.18 -27.28
CA ASP A 156 -13.77 -11.39 -27.21
C ASP A 156 -12.73 -11.48 -28.33
N VAL A 157 -12.98 -10.82 -29.47
CA VAL A 157 -12.09 -10.83 -30.62
C VAL A 157 -11.57 -9.41 -30.88
N PRO A 158 -10.24 -9.19 -30.82
CA PRO A 158 -9.64 -7.93 -31.23
C PRO A 158 -9.92 -7.67 -32.71
N LEU A 159 -10.39 -6.47 -33.03
CA LEU A 159 -10.55 -6.03 -34.42
C LEU A 159 -9.17 -5.93 -35.09
N ALA A 160 -9.14 -6.14 -36.40
CA ALA A 160 -7.91 -5.91 -37.17
C ALA A 160 -7.50 -4.42 -37.08
N PRO A 161 -6.20 -4.06 -37.00
CA PRO A 161 -5.77 -2.67 -36.83
C PRO A 161 -6.33 -1.69 -37.87
N ALA A 162 -6.52 -2.15 -39.12
CA ALA A 162 -7.13 -1.36 -40.19
C ALA A 162 -8.63 -1.13 -39.98
N GLU A 163 -9.35 -2.12 -39.45
CA GLU A 163 -10.77 -2.00 -39.13
C GLU A 163 -10.97 -1.10 -37.91
N GLU A 164 -10.10 -1.22 -36.89
CA GLU A 164 -10.10 -0.31 -35.74
C GLU A 164 -9.89 1.15 -36.16
N ALA A 165 -8.88 1.42 -37.00
CA ALA A 165 -8.61 2.77 -37.48
C ALA A 165 -9.80 3.38 -38.22
N ARG A 166 -10.52 2.57 -39.02
CA ARG A 166 -11.74 3.00 -39.72
C ARG A 166 -12.87 3.33 -38.75
N LEU A 167 -13.15 2.45 -37.79
CA LEU A 167 -14.18 2.67 -36.77
C LEU A 167 -13.86 3.90 -35.91
N ILE A 168 -12.60 4.11 -35.54
CA ILE A 168 -12.16 5.30 -34.80
C ILE A 168 -12.43 6.56 -35.61
N ALA A 169 -12.09 6.57 -36.91
CA ALA A 169 -12.33 7.70 -37.79
C ALA A 169 -13.84 8.01 -37.94
N GLU A 170 -14.68 6.99 -38.10
CA GLU A 170 -16.14 7.13 -38.16
C GLU A 170 -16.72 7.70 -36.85
N VAL A 171 -16.26 7.22 -35.70
CA VAL A 171 -16.67 7.75 -34.38
C VAL A 171 -16.25 9.21 -34.24
N ILE A 172 -15.02 9.55 -34.62
CA ILE A 172 -14.53 10.94 -34.56
C ILE A 172 -15.39 11.85 -35.45
N GLU A 173 -15.68 11.44 -36.69
CA GLU A 173 -16.49 12.24 -37.62
C GLU A 173 -17.91 12.45 -37.09
N SER A 174 -18.51 11.45 -36.44
CA SER A 174 -19.83 11.59 -35.82
C SER A 174 -19.88 12.54 -34.61
N VAL A 175 -18.75 12.84 -33.98
CA VAL A 175 -18.66 13.75 -32.82
C VAL A 175 -18.38 15.20 -33.27
N ARG A 176 -17.74 15.39 -34.43
CA ARG A 176 -17.36 16.70 -34.96
C ARG A 176 -18.48 17.73 -35.05
N PRO A 177 -19.72 17.42 -35.49
CA PRO A 177 -20.79 18.41 -35.56
C PRO A 177 -21.09 19.06 -34.21
N ARG A 178 -21.01 18.29 -33.11
CA ARG A 178 -21.21 18.81 -31.75
C ARG A 178 -20.05 19.71 -31.32
N LEU A 179 -18.81 19.26 -31.56
CA LEU A 179 -17.63 20.06 -31.24
C LEU A 179 -17.58 21.37 -32.03
N ARG A 180 -17.96 21.32 -33.31
CA ARG A 180 -18.03 22.51 -34.18
C ARG A 180 -19.12 23.47 -33.74
N ALA A 181 -20.26 22.98 -33.24
CA ALA A 181 -21.29 23.82 -32.64
C ALA A 181 -20.77 24.56 -31.40
N ASP A 182 -19.88 23.93 -30.63
CA ASP A 182 -19.20 24.53 -29.48
C ASP A 182 -17.95 25.36 -29.86
N GLY A 183 -17.68 25.53 -31.17
CA GLY A 183 -16.57 26.34 -31.68
C GLY A 183 -15.20 25.64 -31.70
N GLY A 184 -15.14 24.31 -31.51
CA GLY A 184 -13.93 23.51 -31.63
C GLY A 184 -13.96 22.48 -32.76
N ASP A 185 -12.85 21.81 -33.02
CA ASP A 185 -12.81 20.63 -33.90
C ASP A 185 -11.73 19.65 -33.42
N VAL A 186 -11.80 18.40 -33.87
CA VAL A 186 -10.85 17.35 -33.53
C VAL A 186 -10.37 16.64 -34.81
N THR A 187 -9.07 16.38 -34.91
CA THR A 187 -8.47 15.61 -36.00
C THR A 187 -7.71 14.42 -35.44
N LEU A 188 -7.92 13.23 -36.01
CA LEU A 188 -7.14 12.04 -35.68
C LEU A 188 -5.69 12.20 -36.18
N VAL A 189 -4.70 11.97 -35.32
CA VAL A 189 -3.27 12.02 -35.68
C VAL A 189 -2.70 10.63 -35.86
N ALA A 190 -2.90 9.75 -34.86
CA ALA A 190 -2.39 8.39 -34.89
C ALA A 190 -3.22 7.45 -34.01
N VAL A 191 -3.20 6.16 -34.35
CA VAL A 191 -3.75 5.07 -33.54
C VAL A 191 -2.61 4.10 -33.23
N GLU A 192 -2.26 3.99 -31.95
CA GLU A 192 -1.17 3.15 -31.44
C GLU A 192 -1.74 2.18 -30.39
N GLY A 193 -2.22 1.01 -30.84
CA GLY A 193 -2.77 -0.01 -29.96
C GLY A 193 -3.99 0.48 -29.17
N SER A 194 -3.83 0.77 -27.87
CA SER A 194 -4.91 1.31 -27.01
C SER A 194 -4.89 2.84 -26.89
N LYS A 195 -3.96 3.52 -27.56
CA LYS A 195 -3.82 4.98 -27.53
C LYS A 195 -4.30 5.58 -28.84
N VAL A 196 -5.17 6.57 -28.76
CA VAL A 196 -5.64 7.35 -29.91
C VAL A 196 -5.18 8.79 -29.72
N ARG A 197 -4.29 9.25 -30.59
CA ARG A 197 -3.78 10.63 -30.56
C ARG A 197 -4.68 11.52 -31.41
N VAL A 198 -5.16 12.60 -30.81
CA VAL A 198 -6.03 13.57 -31.47
C VAL A 198 -5.51 14.97 -31.29
N HIS A 199 -5.63 15.79 -32.31
CA HIS A 199 -5.35 17.22 -32.22
C HIS A 199 -6.67 17.97 -32.09
N LEU A 200 -6.80 18.74 -31.00
CA LEU A 200 -7.95 19.61 -30.76
C LEU A 200 -7.65 21.01 -31.31
N THR A 201 -8.60 21.57 -32.04
CA THR A 201 -8.51 22.92 -32.64
C THR A 201 -9.72 23.76 -32.24
N GLY A 202 -9.64 25.08 -32.48
CA GLY A 202 -10.68 26.04 -32.10
C GLY A 202 -10.78 26.22 -30.58
N ALA A 203 -12.00 26.40 -30.08
CA ALA A 203 -12.30 26.57 -28.66
C ALA A 203 -11.82 25.39 -27.78
N CYS A 204 -11.61 24.20 -28.37
CA CYS A 204 -11.09 23.04 -27.64
C CYS A 204 -9.58 23.10 -27.37
N SER A 205 -8.83 23.97 -28.04
CA SER A 205 -7.40 24.17 -27.78
C SER A 205 -7.22 25.11 -26.57
N GLY A 206 -6.80 24.55 -25.42
CA GLY A 206 -6.51 25.33 -24.21
C GLY A 206 -7.71 25.68 -23.32
N CYS A 207 -8.93 25.19 -23.62
CA CYS A 207 -10.08 25.39 -22.75
C CYS A 207 -10.02 24.50 -21.50
N GLN A 208 -10.40 25.05 -20.33
CA GLN A 208 -10.49 24.30 -19.07
C GLN A 208 -11.44 23.10 -19.15
N LEU A 209 -12.42 23.13 -20.06
CA LEU A 209 -13.38 22.05 -20.31
C LEU A 209 -12.89 21.02 -21.35
N ALA A 210 -11.71 21.20 -21.98
CA ALA A 210 -11.20 20.27 -22.99
C ALA A 210 -11.07 18.83 -22.45
N ALA A 211 -10.80 18.67 -21.15
CA ALA A 211 -10.75 17.38 -20.49
C ALA A 211 -12.11 16.64 -20.53
N LEU A 212 -13.24 17.35 -20.42
CA LEU A 212 -14.58 16.74 -20.53
C LEU A 212 -14.84 16.26 -21.96
N THR A 213 -14.43 17.05 -22.95
CA THR A 213 -14.51 16.67 -24.37
C THR A 213 -13.70 15.41 -24.66
N LEU A 214 -12.44 15.37 -24.21
CA LEU A 214 -11.59 14.19 -24.34
C LEU A 214 -12.18 12.97 -23.62
N GLY A 215 -12.73 13.16 -22.41
CA GLY A 215 -13.41 12.09 -21.66
C GLY A 215 -14.65 11.56 -22.38
N GLY A 216 -15.45 12.45 -22.99
CA GLY A 216 -16.61 12.10 -23.80
C GLY A 216 -16.23 11.32 -25.06
N LEU A 217 -15.19 11.77 -25.78
CA LEU A 217 -14.65 11.08 -26.94
C LEU A 217 -14.07 9.71 -26.56
N GLN A 218 -13.32 9.65 -25.45
CA GLN A 218 -12.75 8.40 -24.92
C GLN A 218 -13.85 7.40 -24.55
N LYS A 219 -14.90 7.85 -23.86
CA LYS A 219 -16.05 7.00 -23.53
C LYS A 219 -16.69 6.44 -24.79
N ARG A 220 -16.95 7.30 -25.78
CA ARG A 220 -17.59 6.89 -27.04
C ARG A 220 -16.76 5.88 -27.82
N LEU A 221 -15.44 6.11 -27.92
CA LEU A 221 -14.51 5.17 -28.55
C LEU A 221 -14.46 3.83 -27.81
N ALA A 222 -14.37 3.86 -26.47
CA ALA A 222 -14.34 2.65 -25.66
C ALA A 222 -15.65 1.84 -25.79
N ASP A 223 -16.80 2.50 -25.82
CA ASP A 223 -18.11 1.86 -25.97
C ASP A 223 -18.27 1.24 -27.38
N THR A 224 -17.77 1.89 -28.44
CA THR A 224 -17.82 1.35 -29.82
C THR A 224 -16.83 0.20 -30.05
N LEU A 225 -15.62 0.31 -29.50
CA LEU A 225 -14.55 -0.66 -29.73
C LEU A 225 -14.61 -1.84 -28.74
N GLY A 226 -15.42 -1.73 -27.68
CA GLY A 226 -15.57 -2.77 -26.67
C GLY A 226 -14.27 -3.07 -25.95
N ARG A 227 -13.37 -2.10 -25.80
CA ARG A 227 -12.13 -2.21 -25.02
C ARG A 227 -11.71 -0.84 -24.49
N PRO A 228 -10.99 -0.77 -23.36
CA PRO A 228 -10.52 0.51 -22.84
C PRO A 228 -9.55 1.16 -23.82
N ILE A 229 -9.84 2.40 -24.18
CA ILE A 229 -8.98 3.25 -25.01
C ILE A 229 -8.65 4.50 -24.24
N ARG A 230 -7.43 5.00 -24.48
CA ARG A 230 -6.97 6.29 -23.97
C ARG A 230 -6.84 7.28 -25.11
N VAL A 231 -7.56 8.38 -25.02
CA VAL A 231 -7.43 9.49 -25.97
C VAL A 231 -6.37 10.45 -25.43
N ILE A 232 -5.39 10.77 -26.26
CA ILE A 232 -4.26 11.64 -25.90
C ILE A 232 -4.30 12.88 -26.80
N PRO A 233 -4.39 14.09 -26.23
CA PRO A 233 -4.27 15.31 -27.02
C PRO A 233 -2.83 15.47 -27.49
N GLU A 234 -2.64 15.74 -28.78
CA GLU A 234 -1.34 16.07 -29.36
C GLU A 234 -1.27 17.57 -29.64
N GLU A 235 -0.36 18.25 -28.98
CA GLU A 235 -0.06 19.66 -29.26
C GLU A 235 0.76 19.73 -30.54
N LYS A 236 0.37 20.61 -31.48
CA LYS A 236 1.27 21.02 -32.57
C LYS A 236 2.49 21.66 -31.92
N ARG A 237 3.55 20.88 -31.71
CA ARG A 237 4.82 21.41 -31.22
C ARG A 237 5.31 22.40 -32.26
N PRO A 238 5.43 23.72 -31.97
CA PRO A 238 6.20 24.58 -32.85
C PRO A 238 7.61 23.99 -32.90
N LEU A 239 8.14 23.78 -34.09
CA LEU A 239 9.56 23.54 -34.29
C LEU A 239 10.30 24.77 -33.78
N VAL A 240 10.62 24.81 -32.50
CA VAL A 240 11.62 25.75 -31.98
C VAL A 240 12.95 25.21 -32.47
N SER A 241 13.39 25.71 -33.63
CA SER A 241 14.81 25.73 -33.95
C SER A 241 15.47 26.57 -32.87
N ILE A 242 16.27 25.93 -32.01
CA ILE A 242 17.26 26.64 -31.21
C ILE A 242 18.29 27.15 -32.22
N ALA A 243 18.08 28.37 -32.73
CA ALA A 243 19.13 29.17 -33.32
C ALA A 243 20.04 29.62 -32.17
N GLY A 244 21.31 29.23 -32.19
CA GLY A 244 22.32 29.70 -31.23
C GLY A 244 23.04 28.61 -30.44
N ALA A 245 23.75 27.73 -31.14
CA ALA A 245 24.90 27.02 -30.58
C ALA A 245 26.03 27.05 -31.63
N ARG A 246 26.82 28.13 -31.55
CA ARG A 246 27.86 28.62 -32.48
C ARG A 246 27.37 29.34 -33.72
#